data_AF-A0A0U1KN27-F1
#
_entry.id   AF-A0A0U1KN27-F1
#
_cell.length_a   1.000
_cell.length_b   1.000
_cell.length_c   1.000
_cell.angle_alpha   90.00
_cell.angle_beta   90.00
_cell.angle_gamma   90.00
#
_symmetry.space_group_name_H-M   'P 1'
#
loop_
_entity.id
_entity.type
_entity.pdbx_description
1 polymer ?
#
loop_
_entity_poly.entity_id
_entity_poly.type
_entity_poly.pdbx_seq_one_letter_code
_entity_poly.pdbx_strand_id
1 'polypeptide(L)'
;MKGNFSFIKKVDLMQVGFNENTASEVIRCVKRQLAQEGLMFYDNPRTDCVLTDRVIEFLLGVPGNEEAYQNPIKFLTNELVHRDELIAWGIPKAVASELIKEAQQIMAMDGYIFYQNTRRWFAPSRLIKQLLGGK
;
A
#
# COMPACT_ATOMS: atom_id res chain seq x y z
N MET A 1 3.98 17.93 20.79
CA MET A 1 3.27 16.77 20.20
C MET A 1 4.02 15.50 20.61
N LYS A 2 3.42 14.61 21.40
CA LYS A 2 3.98 13.26 21.60
C LYS A 2 3.69 12.49 20.32
N GLY A 3 4.62 12.53 19.36
CA GLY A 3 4.51 11.72 18.16
C GLY A 3 4.65 10.26 18.57
N ASN A 4 3.54 9.52 18.58
CA ASN A 4 3.61 8.07 18.58
C ASN A 4 4.14 7.67 17.20
N PHE A 5 5.44 7.44 17.10
CA PHE A 5 6.04 6.87 15.91
C PHE A 5 5.57 5.42 15.80
N SER A 6 4.58 5.18 14.95
CA SER A 6 4.13 3.83 14.60
C SER A 6 4.97 3.31 13.44
N PHE A 7 5.36 2.04 13.51
CA PHE A 7 6.22 1.41 12.51
C PHE A 7 5.52 0.21 11.88
N ILE A 8 5.75 0.00 10.59
CA ILE A 8 5.34 -1.18 9.84
C ILE A 8 6.57 -2.03 9.52
N LYS A 9 6.44 -3.33 9.75
CA LYS A 9 7.39 -4.37 9.36
C LYS A 9 6.85 -5.18 8.19
N LYS A 10 7.74 -5.98 7.59
CA LYS A 10 7.38 -6.95 6.55
C LYS A 10 6.23 -7.87 6.96
N VAL A 11 6.23 -8.37 8.20
CA VAL A 11 5.20 -9.28 8.72
C VAL A 11 3.82 -8.63 8.81
N ASP A 12 3.76 -7.31 9.00
CA ASP A 12 2.49 -6.56 9.07
C ASP A 12 1.89 -6.44 7.66
N LEU A 13 2.74 -6.14 6.68
CA LEU A 13 2.36 -6.10 5.26
C LEU A 13 1.88 -7.47 4.75
N MET A 14 2.45 -8.56 5.26
CA MET A 14 1.97 -9.92 4.94
C MET A 14 0.59 -10.19 5.52
N GLN A 15 0.26 -9.63 6.69
CA GLN A 15 -1.09 -9.73 7.28
C GLN A 15 -2.13 -8.93 6.48
N VAL A 16 -1.71 -7.85 5.80
CA VAL A 16 -2.58 -7.08 4.89
C VAL A 16 -2.95 -7.87 3.62
N GLY A 17 -2.15 -8.88 3.25
CA GLY A 17 -2.40 -9.73 2.08
C GLY A 17 -1.27 -9.74 1.05
N PHE A 18 -0.16 -9.05 1.31
CA PHE A 18 1.00 -9.10 0.41
C PHE A 18 1.78 -10.40 0.54
N ASN A 19 2.26 -10.92 -0.59
CA ASN A 19 3.30 -11.95 -0.56
C ASN A 19 4.63 -11.36 -0.05
N GLU A 20 5.54 -12.24 0.37
CA GLU A 20 6.81 -11.84 0.99
C GLU A 20 7.66 -10.92 0.10
N ASN A 21 7.68 -11.16 -1.21
CA ASN A 21 8.44 -10.35 -2.16
C ASN A 21 7.88 -8.93 -2.25
N THR A 22 6.56 -8.81 -2.41
CA THR A 22 5.87 -7.51 -2.45
C THR A 22 6.02 -6.76 -1.13
N ALA A 23 5.84 -7.43 0.00
CA ALA A 23 6.05 -6.84 1.32
C ALA A 23 7.49 -6.31 1.50
N SER A 24 8.50 -7.12 1.13
CA SER A 24 9.92 -6.73 1.18
C SER A 24 10.22 -5.54 0.27
N GLU A 25 9.59 -5.51 -0.89
CA GLU A 25 9.75 -4.44 -1.87
C GLU A 25 9.13 -3.12 -1.40
N VAL A 26 7.96 -3.14 -0.75
CA VAL A 26 7.38 -1.95 -0.10
C VAL A 26 8.36 -1.38 0.93
N ILE A 27 8.82 -2.21 1.87
CA ILE A 27 9.78 -1.78 2.90
C ILE A 27 11.01 -1.16 2.24
N ARG A 28 11.60 -1.84 1.26
CA ARG A 28 12.80 -1.37 0.56
C ARG A 28 12.59 -0.02 -0.14
N CYS A 29 11.47 0.16 -0.83
CA CYS A 29 11.17 1.42 -1.53
C CYS A 29 10.97 2.57 -0.54
N VAL A 30 10.19 2.36 0.51
CA VAL A 30 9.93 3.38 1.53
C VAL A 30 11.21 3.74 2.29
N LYS A 31 12.03 2.74 2.68
CA LYS A 31 13.37 2.99 3.27
C LYS A 31 14.23 3.87 2.38
N ARG A 32 14.25 3.59 1.07
CA ARG A 32 15.05 4.36 0.11
C ARG A 32 14.58 5.81 0.04
N GLN A 33 13.27 6.07 0.04
CA GLN A 33 12.72 7.42 0.06
C GLN A 33 13.14 8.16 1.34
N LEU A 34 12.99 7.52 2.50
CA LEU A 34 13.37 8.09 3.79
C LEU A 34 14.88 8.39 3.90
N ALA A 35 15.73 7.51 3.38
CA ALA A 35 17.17 7.74 3.31
C ALA A 35 17.51 8.93 2.38
N GLN A 36 16.86 9.02 1.22
CA GLN A 36 17.01 10.13 0.28
C GLN A 36 16.58 11.49 0.87
N GLU A 37 15.63 11.48 1.81
CA GLU A 37 15.19 12.65 2.57
C GLU A 37 16.12 13.02 3.73
N GLY A 38 17.19 12.24 3.95
CA GLY A 38 18.21 12.51 4.97
C GLY A 38 17.94 11.88 6.34
N LEU A 39 16.97 10.96 6.46
CA LEU A 39 16.77 10.21 7.70
C LEU A 39 17.81 9.09 7.81
N MET A 40 18.96 9.43 8.41
CA MET A 40 20.15 8.56 8.58
C MET A 40 19.85 7.17 9.18
N PHE A 41 18.77 7.04 9.96
CA PHE A 41 18.33 5.74 10.50
C PHE A 41 18.05 4.69 9.39
N TYR A 42 17.60 5.15 8.22
CA TYR A 42 17.24 4.30 7.09
C TYR A 42 18.40 3.99 6.14
N ASP A 43 19.57 4.61 6.33
CA ASP A 43 20.80 4.23 5.64
C ASP A 43 21.29 2.84 6.07
N ASN A 44 20.88 2.39 7.26
CA ASN A 44 21.21 1.05 7.74
C ASN A 44 20.41 -0.01 6.96
N PRO A 45 21.08 -0.92 6.22
CA PRO A 45 20.40 -1.97 5.47
C PRO A 45 19.65 -2.96 6.38
N ARG A 46 20.05 -3.10 7.66
CA ARG A 46 19.46 -4.05 8.61
C ARG A 46 18.17 -3.57 9.27
N THR A 47 17.78 -2.31 9.08
CA THR A 47 16.49 -1.80 9.58
C THR A 47 15.34 -2.56 8.91
N ASP A 48 14.53 -3.26 9.71
CA ASP A 48 13.45 -4.17 9.27
C ASP A 48 12.05 -3.53 9.31
N CYS A 49 11.98 -2.24 9.64
CA CYS A 49 10.76 -1.46 9.76
C CYS A 49 10.87 -0.12 9.02
N VAL A 50 9.72 0.53 8.82
CA VAL A 50 9.58 1.89 8.28
C VAL A 50 8.44 2.61 8.98
N LEU A 51 8.41 3.95 8.88
CA LEU A 51 7.33 4.74 9.45
C LEU A 51 5.99 4.40 8.78
N THR A 52 4.94 4.30 9.60
CA THR A 52 3.59 3.91 9.18
C THR A 52 2.97 4.91 8.20
N ASP A 53 3.09 6.21 8.47
CA ASP A 53 2.62 7.28 7.59
C ASP A 53 3.20 7.15 6.18
N ARG A 54 4.50 6.88 6.08
CA ARG A 54 5.19 6.72 4.80
C ARG A 54 4.72 5.52 4.03
N VAL A 55 4.45 4.39 4.69
CA VAL A 55 3.88 3.22 4.01
C VAL A 55 2.48 3.50 3.51
N ILE A 56 1.65 4.18 4.31
CA ILE A 56 0.28 4.54 3.92
C ILE A 56 0.30 5.48 2.72
N GLU A 57 1.06 6.57 2.80
CA GLU A 57 1.19 7.54 1.70
C GLU A 57 1.72 6.87 0.43
N PHE A 58 2.72 5.98 0.58
CA PHE A 58 3.30 5.23 -0.53
C PHE A 58 2.30 4.30 -1.21
N LEU A 59 1.45 3.62 -0.44
CA LEU A 59 0.49 2.65 -0.97
C LEU A 59 -0.81 3.31 -1.44
N LEU A 60 -1.32 4.32 -0.75
CA LEU A 60 -2.64 4.90 -1.02
C LEU A 60 -2.59 6.23 -1.78
N GLY A 61 -1.42 6.86 -1.83
CA GLY A 61 -1.24 8.20 -2.40
C GLY A 61 -1.83 9.33 -1.58
N VAL A 62 -2.30 9.04 -0.36
CA VAL A 62 -2.88 10.02 0.55
C VAL A 62 -2.36 9.75 1.97
N PRO A 63 -2.28 10.78 2.83
CA PRO A 63 -1.89 10.59 4.21
C PRO A 63 -2.94 9.76 4.98
N GLY A 64 -2.47 8.99 5.96
CA GLY A 64 -3.34 8.25 6.89
C GLY A 64 -4.08 9.17 7.87
N ASN A 65 -5.23 8.70 8.36
CA ASN A 65 -5.99 9.34 9.43
C ASN A 65 -5.58 8.80 10.81
N GLU A 66 -6.25 9.22 11.89
CA GLU A 66 -5.92 8.77 13.26
C GLU A 66 -6.04 7.25 13.45
N GLU A 67 -7.04 6.59 12.82
CA GLU A 67 -7.20 5.13 12.86
C GLU A 67 -5.99 4.42 12.27
N ALA A 68 -5.40 4.98 11.21
CA ALA A 68 -4.24 4.42 10.54
C ALA A 68 -3.00 4.30 11.45
N TYR A 69 -2.89 5.17 12.47
CA TYR A 69 -1.78 5.11 13.44
C TYR A 69 -2.06 4.17 14.61
N GLN A 70 -3.34 4.02 14.99
CA GLN A 70 -3.75 3.14 16.09
C GLN A 70 -3.77 1.67 15.66
N ASN A 71 -4.21 1.39 14.43
CA ASN A 71 -4.27 0.04 13.87
C ASN A 71 -3.95 0.03 12.37
N PRO A 72 -2.65 0.18 12.01
CA PRO A 72 -2.24 0.29 10.60
C PRO A 72 -2.60 -0.92 9.76
N ILE A 73 -2.57 -2.11 10.34
CA ILE A 73 -2.88 -3.36 9.61
C ILE A 73 -4.34 -3.34 9.21
N LYS A 74 -5.25 -3.15 10.17
CA LYS A 74 -6.70 -3.09 9.90
C LYS A 74 -7.03 -1.96 8.92
N PHE A 75 -6.41 -0.79 9.10
CA PHE A 75 -6.61 0.34 8.19
C PHE A 75 -6.21 -0.02 6.75
N LEU A 76 -5.00 -0.54 6.55
CA LEU A 76 -4.53 -0.93 5.21
C LEU A 76 -5.36 -2.06 4.60
N THR A 77 -5.81 -3.03 5.39
CA THR A 77 -6.73 -4.09 4.93
C THR A 77 -8.06 -3.52 4.43
N ASN A 78 -8.57 -2.43 5.02
CA ASN A 78 -9.80 -1.80 4.55
C ASN A 78 -9.58 -0.88 3.34
N GLU A 79 -8.39 -0.28 3.25
CA GLU A 79 -8.06 0.72 2.23
C GLU A 79 -7.40 0.14 0.97
N LEU A 80 -7.00 -1.12 1.00
CA LEU A 80 -6.50 -1.84 -0.16
C LEU A 80 -7.49 -2.93 -0.54
N VAL A 81 -7.61 -3.17 -1.84
CA VAL A 81 -8.41 -4.27 -2.37
C VAL A 81 -7.49 -5.15 -3.19
N HIS A 82 -7.39 -6.42 -2.81
CA HIS A 82 -6.71 -7.46 -3.56
C HIS A 82 -7.68 -8.07 -4.60
N ARG A 83 -7.14 -8.52 -5.73
CA ARG A 83 -7.95 -9.14 -6.80
C ARG A 83 -8.83 -10.28 -6.28
N ASP A 84 -8.31 -11.08 -5.37
CA ASP A 84 -9.04 -12.25 -4.85
C ASP A 84 -10.23 -11.84 -3.96
N GLU A 85 -10.22 -10.63 -3.37
CA GLU A 85 -11.37 -10.04 -2.69
C GLU A 85 -12.47 -9.65 -3.66
N LEU A 86 -12.13 -9.04 -4.80
CA LEU A 86 -13.10 -8.74 -5.87
C LEU A 86 -13.78 -10.03 -6.37
N ILE A 87 -13.00 -11.11 -6.51
CA ILE A 87 -13.54 -12.43 -6.90
C ILE A 87 -14.50 -12.93 -5.83
N ALA A 88 -14.17 -12.77 -4.55
CA ALA A 88 -15.05 -13.12 -3.44
C ALA A 88 -16.34 -12.28 -3.41
N TRP A 89 -16.32 -11.05 -3.94
CA TRP A 89 -17.52 -10.22 -4.13
C TRP A 89 -18.37 -10.65 -5.34
N GLY A 90 -17.99 -11.72 -6.04
CA GLY A 90 -18.69 -12.25 -7.21
C GLY A 90 -18.27 -11.64 -8.54
N ILE A 91 -17.21 -10.82 -8.56
CA ILE A 91 -16.69 -10.23 -9.81
C ILE A 91 -15.87 -11.29 -10.56
N PRO A 92 -16.15 -11.56 -11.85
CA PRO A 92 -15.37 -12.51 -12.62
C PRO A 92 -13.87 -12.17 -12.62
N LYS A 93 -13.00 -13.18 -12.52
CA LYS A 93 -11.54 -13.00 -12.42
C LYS A 93 -10.94 -12.09 -13.50
N ALA A 94 -11.45 -12.16 -14.73
CA ALA A 94 -11.00 -11.30 -15.83
C ALA A 94 -11.31 -9.83 -15.53
N VAL A 95 -12.57 -9.55 -15.18
CA VAL A 95 -13.05 -8.20 -14.80
C VAL A 95 -12.31 -7.68 -13.56
N ALA A 96 -12.13 -8.51 -12.53
CA ALA A 96 -11.36 -8.15 -11.33
C ALA A 96 -9.90 -7.79 -11.67
N SER A 97 -9.30 -8.51 -12.61
CA SER A 97 -7.93 -8.24 -13.06
C SER A 97 -7.83 -6.92 -13.84
N GLU A 98 -8.83 -6.61 -14.66
CA GLU A 98 -8.91 -5.36 -15.42
C GLU A 98 -9.14 -4.16 -14.51
N LEU A 99 -10.09 -4.25 -13.58
CA LEU A 99 -10.36 -3.22 -12.58
C LEU A 99 -9.12 -2.85 -11.77
N ILE A 100 -8.39 -3.87 -11.29
CA ILE A 100 -7.14 -3.62 -10.56
C ILE A 100 -6.12 -2.94 -11.48
N LYS A 101 -5.92 -3.43 -12.71
CA LYS A 101 -4.95 -2.81 -13.64
C LYS A 101 -5.27 -1.36 -13.93
N GLU A 102 -6.54 -1.03 -14.16
CA GLU A 102 -7.00 0.33 -14.42
C GLU A 102 -6.74 1.24 -13.20
N ALA A 103 -7.09 0.78 -12.00
CA ALA A 103 -6.78 1.51 -10.77
C ALA A 103 -5.27 1.72 -10.56
N GLN A 104 -4.44 0.70 -10.86
CA GLN A 104 -2.98 0.81 -10.79
C GLN A 104 -2.43 1.76 -11.86
N GLN A 105 -3.03 1.80 -13.06
CA GLN A 105 -2.65 2.75 -14.10
C GLN A 105 -2.92 4.19 -13.67
N ILE A 106 -4.07 4.46 -13.04
CA ILE A 106 -4.38 5.78 -12.47
C ILE A 106 -3.31 6.19 -11.45
N MET A 107 -2.98 5.30 -10.50
CA MET A 107 -1.90 5.57 -9.53
C MET A 107 -0.54 5.81 -10.21
N ALA A 108 -0.20 5.05 -11.25
CA ALA A 108 1.04 5.24 -11.97
C ALA A 108 1.08 6.59 -12.71
N MET A 109 -0.06 7.03 -13.27
CA MET A 109 -0.21 8.35 -13.91
C MET A 109 -0.09 9.50 -12.90
N ASP A 110 -0.55 9.29 -11.67
CA ASP A 110 -0.40 10.23 -10.55
C ASP A 110 1.03 10.25 -9.96
N GLY A 111 1.97 9.49 -10.55
CA GLY A 111 3.39 9.49 -10.18
C GLY A 111 3.77 8.43 -9.14
N TYR A 112 2.85 7.55 -8.72
CA TYR A 112 3.16 6.48 -7.77
C TYR A 112 3.84 5.31 -8.48
N ILE A 113 5.18 5.41 -8.57
CA ILE A 113 6.07 4.49 -9.29
C ILE A 113 5.86 3.01 -8.92
N PHE A 114 5.44 2.72 -7.69
CA PHE A 114 5.15 1.36 -7.23
C PHE A 114 4.06 0.67 -8.06
N TYR A 115 3.15 1.44 -8.66
CA TYR A 115 2.04 0.94 -9.44
C TYR A 115 2.35 0.74 -10.92
N GLN A 116 3.55 1.11 -11.39
CA GLN A 116 3.99 0.81 -12.76
C GLN A 116 4.03 -0.70 -13.04
N ASN A 117 4.26 -1.52 -12.02
CA ASN A 117 4.15 -2.97 -12.12
C ASN A 117 2.71 -3.44 -11.82
N THR A 118 1.93 -3.62 -12.88
CA THR A 118 0.52 -4.01 -12.79
C THR A 118 0.27 -5.48 -12.42
N ARG A 119 1.32 -6.26 -12.14
CA ARG A 119 1.18 -7.69 -11.76
C ARG A 119 1.08 -7.91 -10.25
N ARG A 120 1.00 -6.84 -9.46
CA ARG A 120 0.89 -6.94 -7.99
C ARG A 120 -0.54 -7.22 -7.50
N TRP A 121 -1.54 -7.16 -8.37
CA TRP A 121 -2.93 -7.59 -8.12
C TRP A 121 -3.61 -6.98 -6.88
N PHE A 122 -3.30 -5.72 -6.59
CA PHE A 122 -3.96 -4.93 -5.54
C PHE A 122 -4.03 -3.45 -5.95
N ALA A 123 -4.99 -2.70 -5.42
CA ALA A 123 -5.10 -1.25 -5.62
C ALA A 123 -5.80 -0.56 -4.44
N PRO A 124 -5.72 0.77 -4.33
CA PRO A 124 -6.49 1.52 -3.32
C PRO A 124 -8.00 1.34 -3.50
N SER A 125 -8.70 1.06 -2.39
CA SER A 125 -10.14 0.81 -2.34
C SER A 125 -10.95 1.96 -2.95
N ARG A 126 -10.49 3.19 -2.72
CA ARG A 126 -11.10 4.41 -3.27
C ARG A 126 -11.19 4.38 -4.79
N LEU A 127 -10.11 3.99 -5.48
CA LEU A 127 -10.10 3.93 -6.94
C LEU A 127 -10.99 2.81 -7.45
N ILE A 128 -10.96 1.65 -6.79
CA ILE A 128 -11.85 0.52 -7.14
C ILE A 128 -13.32 0.91 -7.01
N LYS A 129 -13.71 1.59 -5.91
CA LYS A 129 -15.06 2.11 -5.71
C LYS A 129 -15.44 3.10 -6.82
N GLN A 130 -14.55 4.02 -7.17
CA GLN A 130 -14.77 4.98 -8.26
C GLN A 130 -15.01 4.29 -9.61
N LEU A 131 -14.19 3.30 -9.96
CA LEU A 131 -14.33 2.53 -11.21
C LEU A 131 -15.62 1.68 -11.24
N LEU A 132 -16.10 1.24 -10.09
CA LEU A 132 -17.39 0.54 -9.95
C LEU A 132 -18.59 1.49 -9.93
N GLY A 133 -18.39 2.81 -10.07
CA GLY A 133 -19.46 3.82 -10.05
C GLY A 133 -19.90 4.23 -8.64
N GLY A 134 -19.17 3.84 -7.61
CA GLY A 134 -19.31 4.35 -6.25
C GLY A 134 -18.83 5.79 -6.14
N LYS A 135 -19.50 6.58 -5.27
CA LYS A 135 -19.05 7.92 -4.87
C LYS A 135 -17.99 7.84 -3.77
#